data_AF-A0A1S4C118-F1
#
_entry.id   AF-A0A1S4C118-F1
#
_cell.length_a   1.000
_cell.length_b   1.000
_cell.length_c   1.000
_cell.angle_alpha   90.00
_cell.angle_beta   90.00
_cell.angle_gamma   90.00
#
_symmetry.space_group_name_H-M   'P 1'
#
loop_
_entity.id
_entity.type
_entity.pdbx_description
1 polymer ?
#
loop_
_entity_poly.entity_id
_entity_poly.type
_entity_poly.pdbx_seq_one_letter_code
_entity_poly.pdbx_strand_id
1 'polypeptide(L)'
;MADSKRGDRDRLSNLPDEILIHILSMLPKSKAVVRTSVLSKRWQFMWKSVPVSLYFVLPGHDEKKATDFVVSTHRELHYWRYCRKIRKLEVIFSFGIEDFAKDVDFWVHFATKIANVEDFKLEYCLGYELPQIAYKNTSLKKLGIQYCTLNPSGSVNWSSLLSLSFGNVELKDDAMEKVLLGCPDLECLELDDVEGIHPLEISNLKLRKLIIKNCENEESVPWLEILAPNVQNLQLLGVCGEIRLRQSNVDSLVTAVLDLKIEFGEGVIPEEKAYSCLKKLLHSVAHVENLELGPWCIECLSILELKGWKSPPSSRKFLKLDAALEQLDLPGVCSFLQSSLDLETLVIDWYNQKGRYHLLKYPNEDELNRRFETHNFNSSLLHLKTIKINFYGPLSENRSVQPLVKYLLKHAIVLEKFVIAARYRGSEVSRDYVNMEQEFLSFPRSSPHASIVFSY
;
A
#
# COMPACT_ATOMS: atom_id res chain seq x y z
N MET A 1 -61.59 4.32 37.64
CA MET A 1 -61.04 5.41 36.81
C MET A 1 -59.60 5.62 37.26
N ALA A 2 -58.62 5.37 36.36
CA ALA A 2 -57.17 5.65 36.43
C ALA A 2 -56.37 5.08 37.63
N ASP A 3 -55.11 4.64 37.54
CA ASP A 3 -54.00 5.27 36.81
C ASP A 3 -52.95 4.22 36.41
N SER A 4 -52.68 4.10 35.10
CA SER A 4 -51.59 3.30 34.55
C SER A 4 -50.36 4.20 34.41
N LYS A 5 -49.44 4.15 35.38
CA LYS A 5 -48.10 4.74 35.25
C LYS A 5 -47.02 3.65 35.18
N ARG A 6 -46.94 2.95 34.06
CA ARG A 6 -45.67 2.36 33.59
C ARG A 6 -44.88 3.48 32.90
N GLY A 7 -44.25 4.34 33.70
CA GLY A 7 -43.21 5.22 33.21
C GLY A 7 -41.99 4.36 32.89
N ASP A 8 -41.69 4.24 31.60
CA ASP A 8 -40.46 3.65 31.09
C ASP A 8 -39.28 4.39 31.76
N ARG A 9 -38.57 3.73 32.70
CA ARG A 9 -37.51 4.38 33.46
C ARG A 9 -36.38 4.71 32.49
N ASP A 10 -36.04 5.99 32.34
CA ASP A 10 -34.88 6.41 31.56
C ASP A 10 -33.60 5.78 32.13
N ARG A 11 -33.14 4.70 31.48
CA ARG A 11 -31.97 3.94 31.88
C ARG A 11 -30.67 4.65 31.53
N LEU A 12 -30.68 5.56 30.55
CA LEU A 12 -29.49 6.31 30.13
C LEU A 12 -29.13 7.38 31.16
N SER A 13 -30.13 8.03 31.76
CA SER A 13 -29.91 9.01 32.82
C SER A 13 -29.26 8.44 34.10
N ASN A 14 -29.30 7.12 34.31
CA ASN A 14 -28.69 6.45 35.47
C ASN A 14 -27.25 5.95 35.22
N LEU A 15 -26.75 6.01 33.98
CA LEU A 15 -25.39 5.57 33.67
C LEU A 15 -24.36 6.58 34.19
N PRO A 16 -23.15 6.16 34.59
CA PRO A 16 -22.01 7.06 34.86
C PRO A 16 -21.58 7.85 33.62
N ASP A 17 -20.95 9.01 33.82
CA ASP A 17 -20.50 9.87 32.71
C ASP A 17 -19.49 9.16 31.80
N GLU A 18 -18.62 8.31 32.35
CA GLU A 18 -17.62 7.57 31.61
C GLU A 18 -18.26 6.61 30.59
N ILE A 19 -19.35 5.96 30.98
CA ILE A 19 -20.09 5.03 30.11
C ILE A 19 -20.83 5.82 29.03
N LEU A 20 -21.44 6.95 29.39
CA LEU A 20 -22.09 7.83 28.42
C LEU A 20 -21.09 8.42 27.41
N ILE A 21 -19.90 8.84 27.86
CA ILE A 21 -18.80 9.29 27.00
C ILE A 21 -18.35 8.16 26.06
N HIS A 22 -18.24 6.93 26.57
CA HIS A 22 -17.91 5.76 25.76
C HIS A 22 -18.97 5.48 24.69
N ILE A 23 -20.26 5.49 25.05
CA ILE A 23 -21.38 5.34 24.10
C ILE A 23 -21.33 6.45 23.04
N LEU A 24 -21.13 7.71 23.46
CA LEU A 24 -21.01 8.84 22.53
C LEU A 24 -19.81 8.71 21.59
N SER A 25 -18.71 8.11 22.06
CA SER A 25 -17.52 7.88 21.23
C SER A 25 -17.73 6.84 20.12
N MET A 26 -18.79 6.03 20.22
CA MET A 26 -19.20 5.09 19.17
C MET A 26 -20.06 5.74 18.08
N LEU A 27 -20.47 7.01 18.25
CA LEU A 27 -21.22 7.70 17.22
C LEU A 27 -20.33 8.00 16.02
N PRO A 28 -20.79 7.73 14.78
CA PRO A 28 -19.94 7.80 13.59
C PRO A 28 -19.53 9.22 13.20
N LYS A 29 -20.20 10.26 13.70
CA LYS A 29 -19.95 11.67 13.32
C LYS A 29 -19.86 12.56 14.56
N SER A 30 -18.81 13.37 14.63
CA SER A 30 -18.58 14.35 15.71
C SER A 30 -19.77 15.30 15.92
N LYS A 31 -20.44 15.73 14.83
CA LYS A 31 -21.66 16.56 14.90
C LYS A 31 -22.84 15.86 15.59
N ALA A 32 -22.95 14.53 15.50
CA ALA A 32 -23.99 13.78 16.21
C ALA A 32 -23.76 13.80 17.73
N VAL A 33 -22.50 13.72 18.16
CA VAL A 33 -22.12 13.86 19.57
C VAL A 33 -22.56 15.22 20.09
N VAL A 34 -22.29 16.30 19.36
CA VAL A 34 -22.69 17.66 19.75
C VAL A 34 -24.21 17.81 19.82
N ARG A 35 -24.96 17.20 18.90
CA ARG A 35 -26.44 17.23 18.92
C ARG A 35 -27.03 16.66 20.20
N THR A 36 -26.35 15.74 20.88
CA THR A 36 -26.83 15.21 22.16
C THR A 36 -26.84 16.24 23.29
N SER A 37 -26.16 17.38 23.13
CA SER A 37 -26.11 18.47 24.11
C SER A 37 -27.48 19.07 24.44
N VAL A 38 -28.48 18.93 23.56
CA VAL A 38 -29.84 19.46 23.77
C VAL A 38 -30.73 18.51 24.57
N LEU A 39 -30.29 17.27 24.85
CA LEU A 39 -31.10 16.25 25.52
C LEU A 39 -31.40 16.61 26.98
N SER A 40 -30.40 17.11 27.71
CA SER A 40 -30.60 17.68 29.06
C SER A 40 -29.37 18.46 29.52
N LYS A 41 -29.48 19.14 30.67
CA LYS A 41 -28.37 19.87 31.31
C LYS A 41 -27.12 19.00 31.52
N ARG A 42 -27.30 17.70 31.80
CA ARG A 42 -26.17 16.77 31.97
C ARG A 42 -25.40 16.57 30.67
N TRP A 43 -26.11 16.43 29.55
CA TRP A 43 -25.53 16.14 28.23
C TRP A 43 -24.90 17.38 27.57
N GLN A 44 -25.27 18.58 28.03
CA GLN A 44 -24.87 19.87 27.45
C GLN A 44 -23.36 19.98 27.16
N PHE A 45 -22.51 19.45 28.04
CA PHE A 45 -21.05 19.55 27.92
C PHE A 45 -20.33 18.22 27.76
N MET A 46 -21.04 17.09 27.68
CA MET A 46 -20.42 15.76 27.61
C MET A 46 -19.56 15.61 26.35
N TRP A 47 -20.00 16.18 25.25
CA TRP A 47 -19.27 16.18 23.97
C TRP A 47 -17.83 16.71 24.10
N LYS A 48 -17.54 17.58 25.07
CA LYS A 48 -16.19 18.10 25.31
C LYS A 48 -15.21 17.04 25.81
N SER A 49 -15.70 15.96 26.41
CA SER A 49 -14.86 14.87 26.92
C SER A 49 -14.85 13.65 25.98
N VAL A 50 -15.63 13.69 24.91
CA VAL A 50 -15.69 12.61 23.91
C VAL A 50 -14.51 12.79 22.95
N PRO A 51 -13.67 11.76 22.78
CA PRO A 51 -12.62 11.81 21.77
C PRO A 51 -13.23 11.88 20.37
N VAL A 52 -12.86 12.89 19.58
CA VAL A 52 -13.39 13.09 18.23
C VAL A 52 -12.30 13.08 17.17
N SER A 53 -12.70 12.74 15.94
CA SER A 53 -11.90 12.91 14.73
C SER A 53 -12.58 13.94 13.84
N LEU A 54 -11.80 14.88 13.31
CA LEU A 54 -12.26 15.96 12.46
C LEU A 54 -11.71 15.76 11.05
N TYR A 55 -12.58 15.92 10.07
CA TYR A 55 -12.27 15.72 8.66
C TYR A 55 -12.83 16.90 7.87
N PHE A 56 -11.97 17.61 7.19
CA PHE A 56 -12.30 18.76 6.36
C PHE A 56 -11.78 18.51 4.95
N VAL A 57 -12.68 18.44 3.97
CA VAL A 57 -12.35 18.20 2.57
C VAL A 57 -12.99 19.28 1.73
N LEU A 58 -12.18 19.96 0.93
CA LEU A 58 -12.67 20.97 -0.01
C LEU A 58 -13.59 20.30 -1.06
N PRO A 59 -14.85 20.74 -1.23
CA PRO A 59 -15.80 20.08 -2.12
C PRO A 59 -15.62 20.41 -3.62
N GLY A 60 -14.61 21.21 -4.00
CA GLY A 60 -14.28 21.53 -5.40
C GLY A 60 -13.36 22.74 -5.56
N HIS A 61 -12.88 22.97 -6.78
CA HIS A 61 -11.81 23.94 -7.11
C HIS A 61 -12.30 25.35 -7.47
N ASP A 62 -13.40 25.80 -6.88
CA ASP A 62 -13.90 27.18 -7.08
C ASP A 62 -13.47 28.07 -5.91
N GLU A 63 -12.96 29.27 -6.19
CA GLU A 63 -12.43 30.23 -5.21
C GLU A 63 -13.47 30.58 -4.14
N LYS A 64 -14.74 30.75 -4.53
CA LYS A 64 -15.82 31.00 -3.58
C LYS A 64 -15.99 29.82 -2.61
N LYS A 65 -15.91 28.58 -3.12
CA LYS A 65 -15.99 27.38 -2.29
C LYS A 65 -14.79 27.24 -1.37
N ALA A 66 -13.59 27.64 -1.83
CA ALA A 66 -12.39 27.67 -1.00
C ALA A 66 -12.54 28.65 0.17
N THR A 67 -13.00 29.87 -0.10
CA THR A 67 -13.26 30.88 0.93
C THR A 67 -14.33 30.42 1.92
N ASP A 68 -15.46 29.92 1.42
CA ASP A 68 -16.55 29.40 2.27
C ASP A 68 -16.07 28.21 3.12
N PHE A 69 -15.22 27.35 2.56
CA PHE A 69 -14.59 26.24 3.27
C PHE A 69 -13.70 26.73 4.40
N VAL A 70 -12.80 27.68 4.14
CA VAL A 70 -11.91 28.25 5.17
C VAL A 70 -12.71 28.85 6.32
N VAL A 71 -13.73 29.66 6.00
CA VAL A 71 -14.61 30.28 7.01
C VAL A 71 -15.34 29.21 7.83
N SER A 72 -15.87 28.18 7.18
CA SER A 72 -16.55 27.08 7.87
C SER A 72 -15.58 26.28 8.75
N THR A 73 -14.39 25.95 8.25
CA THR A 73 -13.35 25.24 8.99
C THR A 73 -12.91 26.04 10.21
N HIS A 74 -12.64 27.34 10.07
CA HIS A 74 -12.32 28.21 11.20
C HIS A 74 -13.39 28.24 12.27
N ARG A 75 -14.66 28.34 11.87
CA ARG A 75 -15.78 28.29 12.81
C ARG A 75 -15.84 26.95 13.55
N GLU A 76 -15.61 25.84 12.84
CA GLU A 76 -15.59 24.51 13.45
C GLU A 76 -14.39 24.34 14.40
N LEU A 77 -13.17 24.70 14.00
CA LEU A 77 -11.99 24.65 14.85
C LEU A 77 -12.13 25.57 16.08
N HIS A 78 -12.74 26.75 15.91
CA HIS A 78 -13.09 27.64 17.02
C HIS A 78 -14.01 26.95 18.03
N TYR A 79 -14.97 26.15 17.57
CA TYR A 79 -15.86 25.40 18.44
C TYR A 79 -15.14 24.22 19.12
N TRP A 80 -14.34 23.48 18.34
CA TRP A 80 -13.66 22.27 18.79
C TRP A 80 -12.47 22.52 19.71
N ARG A 81 -11.93 23.74 19.77
CA ARG A 81 -10.85 24.10 20.73
C ARG A 81 -11.20 23.80 22.19
N TYR A 82 -12.49 23.74 22.54
CA TYR A 82 -12.96 23.46 23.90
C TYR A 82 -13.14 21.95 24.17
N CYS A 83 -12.87 21.11 23.18
CA CYS A 83 -12.82 19.66 23.34
C CYS A 83 -11.52 19.27 24.03
N ARG A 84 -11.62 18.40 25.04
CA ARG A 84 -10.48 17.91 25.82
C ARG A 84 -9.59 16.97 25.04
N LYS A 85 -10.11 16.29 24.02
CA LYS A 85 -9.35 15.32 23.23
C LYS A 85 -9.83 15.27 21.78
N ILE A 86 -9.01 15.79 20.88
CA ILE A 86 -9.15 15.57 19.44
C ILE A 86 -8.10 14.53 19.06
N ARG A 87 -8.53 13.36 18.59
CA ARG A 87 -7.61 12.27 18.26
C ARG A 87 -6.96 12.48 16.90
N LYS A 88 -7.78 12.84 15.91
CA LYS A 88 -7.38 12.98 14.52
C LYS A 88 -7.89 14.30 13.95
N LEU A 89 -7.03 14.97 13.19
CA LEU A 89 -7.40 16.06 12.30
C LEU A 89 -6.89 15.75 10.90
N GLU A 90 -7.79 15.78 9.94
CA GLU A 90 -7.47 15.61 8.52
C GLU A 90 -8.04 16.80 7.74
N VAL A 91 -7.16 17.46 7.00
CA VAL A 91 -7.51 18.60 6.16
C VAL A 91 -7.00 18.35 4.75
N ILE A 92 -7.93 18.26 3.81
CA ILE A 92 -7.67 18.15 2.37
C ILE A 92 -8.16 19.44 1.72
N PHE A 93 -7.23 20.28 1.30
CA PHE A 93 -7.51 21.61 0.82
C PHE A 93 -6.64 21.94 -0.39
N SER A 94 -6.85 21.27 -1.51
CA SER A 94 -5.96 21.43 -2.67
C SER A 94 -6.33 22.64 -3.52
N PHE A 95 -5.78 23.81 -3.16
CA PHE A 95 -6.00 25.12 -3.80
C PHE A 95 -4.70 25.95 -3.80
N GLY A 96 -4.58 26.95 -4.68
CA GLY A 96 -3.34 27.72 -4.85
C GLY A 96 -2.80 28.38 -3.57
N ILE A 97 -1.46 28.55 -3.51
CA ILE A 97 -0.73 29.02 -2.31
C ILE A 97 -1.05 30.46 -1.93
N GLU A 98 -1.19 31.35 -2.93
CA GLU A 98 -1.07 32.81 -2.74
C GLU A 98 -2.10 33.40 -1.78
N ASP A 99 -3.26 32.76 -1.62
CA ASP A 99 -4.38 33.32 -0.85
C ASP A 99 -4.58 32.73 0.56
N PHE A 100 -4.16 31.48 0.81
CA PHE A 100 -4.64 30.71 1.98
C PHE A 100 -3.55 30.14 2.89
N ALA A 101 -2.26 30.39 2.62
CA ALA A 101 -1.15 29.84 3.41
C ALA A 101 -1.29 30.12 4.93
N LYS A 102 -1.77 31.32 5.32
CA LYS A 102 -1.98 31.68 6.73
C LYS A 102 -3.10 30.90 7.40
N ASP A 103 -4.14 30.54 6.65
CA ASP A 103 -5.24 29.72 7.16
C ASP A 103 -4.76 28.29 7.39
N VAL A 104 -3.94 27.76 6.47
CA VAL A 104 -3.30 26.45 6.63
C VAL A 104 -2.32 26.45 7.81
N ASP A 105 -1.52 27.50 7.99
CA ASP A 105 -0.67 27.67 9.17
C ASP A 105 -1.47 27.63 10.47
N PHE A 106 -2.65 28.27 10.48
CA PHE A 106 -3.55 28.22 11.61
C PHE A 106 -4.07 26.79 11.86
N TRP A 107 -4.38 26.01 10.82
CA TRP A 107 -4.81 24.61 10.97
C TRP A 107 -3.69 23.73 11.50
N VAL A 108 -2.46 23.91 11.03
CA VAL A 108 -1.26 23.21 11.54
C VAL A 108 -0.99 23.59 12.99
N HIS A 109 -1.07 24.88 13.33
CA HIS A 109 -0.94 25.35 14.70
C HIS A 109 -2.02 24.77 15.61
N PHE A 110 -3.27 24.73 15.14
CA PHE A 110 -4.37 24.13 15.87
C PHE A 110 -4.08 22.65 16.13
N ALA A 111 -3.70 21.88 15.11
CA ALA A 111 -3.41 20.45 15.23
C ALA A 111 -2.31 20.17 16.24
N THR A 112 -1.20 20.92 16.15
CA THR A 112 0.07 20.62 16.82
C THR A 112 0.21 21.28 18.20
N LYS A 113 -0.54 22.35 18.49
CA LYS A 113 -0.43 23.08 19.76
C LYS A 113 -1.73 23.21 20.53
N ILE A 114 -2.85 23.52 19.86
CA ILE A 114 -4.12 23.74 20.54
C ILE A 114 -4.80 22.41 20.88
N ALA A 115 -5.00 21.59 19.86
CA ALA A 115 -5.65 20.29 19.95
C ALA A 115 -4.68 19.18 20.36
N ASN A 116 -3.40 19.36 20.01
CA ASN A 116 -2.32 18.40 20.24
C ASN A 116 -2.71 16.96 19.85
N VAL A 117 -3.11 16.82 18.59
CA VAL A 117 -3.69 15.58 18.06
C VAL A 117 -2.68 14.44 18.02
N GLU A 118 -3.18 13.20 18.02
CA GLU A 118 -2.36 12.00 17.87
C GLU A 118 -2.16 11.61 16.38
N ASP A 119 -3.07 12.03 15.51
CA ASP A 119 -3.07 11.73 14.07
C ASP A 119 -3.36 13.04 13.29
N PHE A 120 -2.42 13.48 12.47
CA PHE A 120 -2.58 14.67 11.65
C PHE A 120 -2.31 14.34 10.18
N LYS A 121 -3.26 14.67 9.31
CA LYS A 121 -3.08 14.62 7.86
C LYS A 121 -3.37 15.97 7.23
N LEU A 122 -2.45 16.45 6.41
CA LEU A 122 -2.59 17.68 5.64
C LEU A 122 -2.31 17.41 4.16
N GLU A 123 -3.22 17.85 3.29
CA GLU A 123 -3.04 17.93 1.85
C GLU A 123 -3.32 19.38 1.43
N TYR A 124 -2.34 20.06 0.82
CA TYR A 124 -2.50 21.45 0.40
C TYR A 124 -2.00 21.72 -1.03
N CYS A 125 -0.81 22.29 -1.20
CA CYS A 125 -0.31 22.73 -2.49
C CYS A 125 1.22 22.74 -2.52
N LEU A 126 1.80 22.21 -3.60
CA LEU A 126 3.25 22.18 -3.82
C LEU A 126 3.84 23.59 -3.70
N GLY A 127 4.95 23.73 -2.97
CA GLY A 127 5.59 25.00 -2.65
C GLY A 127 5.16 25.61 -1.30
N TYR A 128 4.08 25.13 -0.68
CA TYR A 128 3.76 25.53 0.70
C TYR A 128 4.76 24.93 1.68
N GLU A 129 5.51 25.79 2.37
CA GLU A 129 6.46 25.36 3.39
C GLU A 129 5.75 25.06 4.71
N LEU A 130 5.87 23.82 5.19
CA LEU A 130 5.28 23.43 6.47
C LEU A 130 5.90 24.26 7.62
N PRO A 131 5.07 24.89 8.48
CA PRO A 131 5.55 25.87 9.44
C PRO A 131 6.41 25.23 10.53
N GLN A 132 7.43 25.96 10.99
CA GLN A 132 8.47 25.45 11.87
C GLN A 132 7.96 24.85 13.19
N ILE A 133 6.79 25.30 13.64
CA ILE A 133 6.14 24.81 14.86
C ILE A 133 5.73 23.33 14.77
N ALA A 134 5.47 22.82 13.56
CA ALA A 134 5.05 21.45 13.31
C ALA A 134 6.17 20.44 13.60
N TYR A 135 7.43 20.81 13.33
CA TYR A 135 8.59 19.94 13.55
C TYR A 135 8.93 19.73 15.03
N LYS A 136 8.26 20.40 15.97
CA LYS A 136 8.54 20.32 17.42
C LYS A 136 7.43 19.62 18.22
N ASN A 137 6.53 18.90 17.56
CA ASN A 137 5.42 18.22 18.24
C ASN A 137 5.81 16.82 18.74
N THR A 138 5.58 16.55 20.02
CA THR A 138 5.95 15.29 20.67
C THR A 138 4.77 14.35 20.94
N SER A 139 3.55 14.70 20.51
CA SER A 139 2.33 13.92 20.80
C SER A 139 1.75 13.21 19.57
N LEU A 140 2.14 13.64 18.36
CA LEU A 140 1.79 12.99 17.11
C LEU A 140 2.33 11.56 17.10
N LYS A 141 1.44 10.63 16.77
CA LYS A 141 1.73 9.22 16.51
C LYS A 141 1.67 8.91 15.01
N LYS A 142 0.84 9.65 14.27
CA LYS A 142 0.72 9.54 12.81
C LYS A 142 0.76 10.93 12.19
N LEU A 143 1.59 11.08 11.16
CA LEU A 143 1.71 12.30 10.37
C LEU A 143 1.66 11.94 8.89
N GLY A 144 0.71 12.55 8.18
CA GLY A 144 0.60 12.46 6.72
C GLY A 144 0.67 13.86 6.13
N ILE A 145 1.64 14.13 5.26
CA ILE A 145 1.76 15.41 4.56
C ILE A 145 1.73 15.15 3.05
N GLN A 146 0.90 15.89 2.33
CA GLN A 146 0.74 15.75 0.89
C GLN A 146 0.76 17.10 0.17
N TYR A 147 1.43 17.17 -0.98
CA TYR A 147 1.60 18.40 -1.78
C TYR A 147 2.13 19.54 -0.91
N CYS A 148 3.27 19.37 -0.25
CA CYS A 148 3.90 20.41 0.60
C CYS A 148 5.42 20.34 0.47
N THR A 149 6.10 21.42 0.83
CA THR A 149 7.56 21.51 0.92
C THR A 149 8.00 21.41 2.38
N LEU A 150 8.98 20.55 2.66
CA LEU A 150 9.57 20.38 4.00
C LEU A 150 10.96 21.02 4.05
N ASN A 151 11.08 22.03 4.91
CA ASN A 151 12.31 22.79 5.11
C ASN A 151 12.54 23.08 6.61
N PRO A 152 12.92 22.06 7.41
CA PRO A 152 13.19 22.25 8.83
C PRO A 152 14.45 23.10 9.05
N SER A 153 14.28 24.28 9.65
CA SER A 153 15.39 25.20 9.93
C SER A 153 16.28 24.76 11.10
N GLY A 154 15.86 23.74 11.85
CA GLY A 154 16.62 23.15 12.96
C GLY A 154 16.23 21.69 13.20
N SER A 155 16.51 21.17 14.40
CA SER A 155 16.21 19.78 14.72
C SER A 155 14.71 19.46 14.68
N VAL A 156 14.34 18.30 14.13
CA VAL A 156 12.99 17.78 14.25
C VAL A 156 12.86 17.04 15.59
N ASN A 157 11.70 17.15 16.24
CA ASN A 157 11.36 16.39 17.42
C ASN A 157 9.92 15.87 17.28
N TRP A 158 9.83 14.66 16.76
CA TRP A 158 8.63 13.83 16.59
C TRP A 158 8.78 12.55 17.40
N SER A 159 9.15 12.70 18.67
CA SER A 159 9.55 11.59 19.56
C SER A 159 8.50 10.49 19.77
N SER A 160 7.20 10.76 19.60
CA SER A 160 6.14 9.76 19.73
C SER A 160 5.62 9.21 18.40
N LEU A 161 6.25 9.59 17.28
CA LEU A 161 5.74 9.27 15.94
C LEU A 161 6.02 7.82 15.57
N LEU A 162 4.95 7.10 15.23
CA LEU A 162 4.99 5.68 14.85
C LEU A 162 4.83 5.48 13.34
N SER A 163 4.10 6.40 12.67
CA SER A 163 3.82 6.33 11.24
C SER A 163 4.01 7.69 10.60
N LEU A 164 4.81 7.74 9.53
CA LEU A 164 5.07 8.92 8.72
C LEU A 164 4.73 8.61 7.25
N SER A 165 3.98 9.50 6.62
CA SER A 165 3.63 9.40 5.19
C SER A 165 3.84 10.75 4.51
N PHE A 166 4.61 10.74 3.43
CA PHE A 166 4.81 11.86 2.53
C PHE A 166 4.29 11.50 1.14
N GLY A 167 3.53 12.40 0.52
CA GLY A 167 2.98 12.22 -0.82
C GLY A 167 3.12 13.48 -1.67
N ASN A 168 3.83 13.44 -2.80
CA ASN A 168 4.07 14.62 -3.65
C ASN A 168 4.73 15.73 -2.80
N VAL A 169 5.89 15.43 -2.21
CA VAL A 169 6.57 16.32 -1.24
C VAL A 169 7.97 16.66 -1.73
N GLU A 170 8.32 17.94 -1.63
CA GLU A 170 9.68 18.44 -1.88
C GLU A 170 10.44 18.53 -0.55
N LEU A 171 11.56 17.82 -0.42
CA LEU A 171 12.47 17.92 0.72
C LEU A 171 13.66 18.81 0.36
N LYS A 172 13.85 19.91 1.10
CA LYS A 172 14.99 20.82 0.88
C LYS A 172 16.21 20.41 1.71
N ASP A 173 17.39 20.57 1.12
CA ASP A 173 18.69 20.37 1.79
C ASP A 173 18.79 19.02 2.54
N ASP A 174 19.03 19.05 3.86
CA ASP A 174 19.17 17.91 4.77
C ASP A 174 17.85 17.56 5.50
N ALA A 175 16.70 17.97 4.95
CA ALA A 175 15.39 17.79 5.59
C ALA A 175 15.11 16.32 5.95
N MET A 176 15.43 15.37 5.07
CA MET A 176 15.15 13.96 5.32
C MET A 176 15.97 13.42 6.50
N GLU A 177 17.26 13.75 6.57
CA GLU A 177 18.13 13.35 7.68
C GLU A 177 17.61 13.92 9.00
N LYS A 178 17.29 15.22 9.02
CA LYS A 178 16.71 15.89 10.19
C LYS A 178 15.41 15.23 10.64
N VAL A 179 14.54 14.87 9.70
CA VAL A 179 13.28 14.17 9.97
C VAL A 179 13.53 12.80 10.59
N LEU A 180 14.40 11.98 10.00
CA LEU A 180 14.71 10.63 10.48
C LEU A 180 15.36 10.66 11.88
N LEU A 181 16.24 11.63 12.15
CA LEU A 181 16.82 11.83 13.48
C LEU A 181 15.76 12.26 14.53
N GLY A 182 14.68 12.91 14.09
CA GLY A 182 13.62 13.41 14.94
C GLY A 182 12.56 12.39 15.34
N CYS A 183 12.52 11.20 14.74
CA CYS A 183 11.47 10.18 14.93
C CYS A 183 12.01 8.81 15.39
N PRO A 184 12.60 8.71 16.61
CA PRO A 184 13.30 7.51 17.08
C PRO A 184 12.45 6.23 17.17
N ASP A 185 11.14 6.37 17.39
CA ASP A 185 10.20 5.25 17.54
C ASP A 185 9.40 4.97 16.25
N LEU A 186 9.82 5.50 15.09
CA LEU A 186 9.13 5.30 13.83
C LEU A 186 9.10 3.82 13.43
N GLU A 187 7.91 3.28 13.18
CA GLU A 187 7.70 1.89 12.78
C GLU A 187 7.32 1.74 11.30
N CYS A 188 6.68 2.76 10.72
CA CYS A 188 6.22 2.79 9.34
C CYS A 188 6.56 4.11 8.64
N LEU A 189 7.24 4.02 7.49
CA LEU A 189 7.58 5.14 6.63
C LEU A 189 7.02 4.87 5.23
N GLU A 190 6.22 5.81 4.74
CA GLU A 190 5.66 5.79 3.39
C GLU A 190 6.09 7.05 2.64
N LEU A 191 6.74 6.85 1.50
CA LEU A 191 7.19 7.90 0.60
C LEU A 191 6.51 7.65 -0.75
N ASP A 192 5.73 8.61 -1.23
CA ASP A 192 5.01 8.54 -2.51
C ASP A 192 5.33 9.80 -3.30
N ASP A 193 6.12 9.69 -4.37
CA ASP A 193 6.52 10.85 -5.19
C ASP A 193 7.19 11.95 -4.34
N VAL A 194 8.39 11.66 -3.84
CA VAL A 194 9.12 12.54 -2.92
C VAL A 194 10.49 12.88 -3.51
N GLU A 195 10.74 14.17 -3.69
CA GLU A 195 12.02 14.72 -4.17
C GLU A 195 12.98 14.94 -3.00
N GLY A 196 14.30 14.86 -3.23
CA GLY A 196 15.31 15.14 -2.20
C GLY A 196 15.57 14.03 -1.17
N ILE A 197 15.31 12.76 -1.49
CA ILE A 197 15.52 11.60 -0.59
C ILE A 197 16.86 10.86 -0.76
N HIS A 198 17.80 11.41 -1.54
CA HIS A 198 19.01 10.69 -1.96
C HIS A 198 20.26 11.05 -1.13
N PRO A 199 20.99 10.08 -0.54
CA PRO A 199 20.63 8.67 -0.32
C PRO A 199 19.66 8.48 0.86
N LEU A 200 18.88 7.40 0.86
CA LEU A 200 17.94 7.10 1.94
C LEU A 200 18.59 6.16 2.97
N GLU A 201 19.17 6.75 4.01
CA GLU A 201 19.79 6.01 5.12
C GLU A 201 18.89 5.90 6.36
N ILE A 202 18.49 4.68 6.68
CA ILE A 202 17.60 4.32 7.77
C ILE A 202 18.29 3.27 8.66
N SER A 203 19.46 3.63 9.20
CA SER A 203 20.28 2.75 10.03
C SER A 203 19.85 2.74 11.51
N ASN A 204 19.34 3.87 12.02
CA ASN A 204 19.17 4.10 13.46
C ASN A 204 17.72 4.06 13.98
N LEU A 205 16.78 3.52 13.19
CA LEU A 205 15.35 3.50 13.53
C LEU A 205 14.83 2.10 13.84
N LYS A 206 13.77 2.03 14.65
CA LYS A 206 12.95 0.81 14.86
C LYS A 206 12.01 0.53 13.67
N LEU A 207 12.35 1.06 12.49
CA LEU A 207 11.50 1.01 11.31
C LEU A 207 11.30 -0.44 10.87
N ARG A 208 10.04 -0.88 10.85
CA ARG A 208 9.68 -2.24 10.43
C ARG A 208 9.18 -2.28 9.01
N LYS A 209 8.52 -1.21 8.57
CA LYS A 209 7.88 -1.12 7.27
C LYS A 209 8.34 0.13 6.50
N LEU A 210 8.87 -0.09 5.31
CA LEU A 210 9.21 0.95 4.34
C LEU A 210 8.37 0.76 3.08
N ILE A 211 7.65 1.79 2.68
CA ILE A 211 6.91 1.84 1.42
C ILE A 211 7.46 3.00 0.60
N ILE A 212 7.88 2.71 -0.62
CA ILE A 212 8.31 3.70 -1.61
C ILE A 212 7.41 3.54 -2.83
N LYS A 213 6.78 4.64 -3.24
CA LYS A 213 5.90 4.69 -4.40
C LYS A 213 6.34 5.82 -5.33
N ASN A 214 6.15 5.62 -6.63
CA ASN A 214 6.27 6.68 -7.63
C ASN A 214 7.58 7.48 -7.52
N CYS A 215 8.72 6.80 -7.38
CA CYS A 215 10.00 7.45 -7.10
C CYS A 215 10.77 7.70 -8.40
N GLU A 216 10.58 8.87 -9.01
CA GLU A 216 11.36 9.28 -10.16
C GLU A 216 12.76 9.78 -9.74
N ASN A 217 13.75 9.58 -10.59
CA ASN A 217 15.11 10.04 -10.31
C ASN A 217 15.30 11.45 -10.87
N GLU A 218 15.85 12.35 -10.05
CA GLU A 218 16.26 13.68 -10.51
C GLU A 218 17.34 13.59 -11.60
N GLU A 219 17.40 14.57 -12.51
CA GLU A 219 18.46 14.65 -13.53
C GLU A 219 19.87 14.65 -12.91
N SER A 220 19.99 15.21 -11.71
CA SER A 220 21.22 15.33 -10.93
C SER A 220 21.65 14.03 -10.24
N VAL A 221 20.70 13.17 -9.86
CA VAL A 221 20.94 11.94 -9.09
C VAL A 221 20.27 10.75 -9.76
N PRO A 222 21.04 9.93 -10.49
CA PRO A 222 20.46 8.93 -11.39
C PRO A 222 19.95 7.65 -10.70
N TRP A 223 20.01 7.55 -9.36
CA TRP A 223 19.47 6.40 -8.60
C TRP A 223 19.17 6.71 -7.13
N LEU A 224 18.22 5.95 -6.56
CA LEU A 224 17.97 5.89 -5.11
C LEU A 224 18.74 4.73 -4.48
N GLU A 225 19.67 5.00 -3.56
CA GLU A 225 20.28 3.97 -2.71
C GLU A 225 19.55 3.90 -1.37
N ILE A 226 19.10 2.69 -1.01
CA ILE A 226 18.38 2.43 0.23
C ILE A 226 19.28 1.63 1.17
N LEU A 227 19.48 2.17 2.38
CA LEU A 227 20.26 1.59 3.47
C LEU A 227 19.33 1.39 4.67
N ALA A 228 18.72 0.21 4.80
CA ALA A 228 17.66 -0.03 5.77
C ALA A 228 17.78 -1.40 6.47
N PRO A 229 18.86 -1.63 7.23
CA PRO A 229 19.25 -2.97 7.70
C PRO A 229 18.21 -3.59 8.66
N ASN A 230 17.44 -2.77 9.39
CA ASN A 230 16.48 -3.27 10.37
C ASN A 230 15.04 -3.44 9.83
N VAL A 231 14.79 -3.10 8.57
CA VAL A 231 13.45 -3.16 7.97
C VAL A 231 13.07 -4.60 7.70
N GLN A 232 11.82 -4.96 8.03
CA GLN A 232 11.28 -6.31 7.88
C GLN A 232 10.33 -6.42 6.67
N ASN A 233 9.70 -5.32 6.26
CA ASN A 233 8.76 -5.25 5.16
C ASN A 233 9.13 -4.07 4.24
N LEU A 234 9.51 -4.39 3.01
CA LEU A 234 9.79 -3.41 1.96
C LEU A 234 8.73 -3.50 0.86
N GLN A 235 8.16 -2.37 0.48
CA GLN A 235 7.24 -2.27 -0.66
C GLN A 235 7.75 -1.21 -1.63
N LEU A 236 7.98 -1.61 -2.87
CA LEU A 236 8.35 -0.74 -3.98
C LEU A 236 7.20 -0.77 -4.98
N LEU A 237 6.52 0.36 -5.17
CA LEU A 237 5.25 0.44 -5.89
C LEU A 237 5.25 1.53 -6.97
N GLY A 238 4.45 1.37 -8.02
CA GLY A 238 4.23 2.43 -9.02
C GLY A 238 5.42 2.66 -9.97
N VAL A 239 5.55 3.86 -10.51
CA VAL A 239 6.62 4.17 -11.49
C VAL A 239 7.88 4.61 -10.77
N CYS A 240 9.01 3.95 -11.00
CA CYS A 240 10.25 4.27 -10.31
C CYS A 240 11.42 4.42 -11.29
N GLY A 241 12.43 5.21 -10.91
CA GLY A 241 13.74 5.19 -11.52
C GLY A 241 14.59 4.00 -11.07
N GLU A 242 15.90 4.08 -11.29
CA GLU A 242 16.85 3.09 -10.76
C GLU A 242 16.91 3.12 -9.23
N ILE A 243 16.55 1.98 -8.62
CA ILE A 243 16.68 1.74 -7.18
C ILE A 243 17.84 0.77 -6.95
N ARG A 244 18.73 1.10 -6.01
CA ARG A 244 19.87 0.28 -5.60
C ARG A 244 19.69 -0.24 -4.17
N LEU A 245 19.66 -1.57 -4.09
CA LEU A 245 19.61 -2.34 -2.86
C LEU A 245 20.77 -3.32 -2.86
N ARG A 246 21.60 -3.27 -1.82
CA ARG A 246 22.58 -4.34 -1.54
C ARG A 246 22.00 -5.27 -0.50
N GLN A 247 22.27 -6.55 -0.59
CA GLN A 247 21.73 -7.53 0.37
C GLN A 247 22.14 -7.21 1.82
N SER A 248 23.36 -6.71 2.04
CA SER A 248 23.85 -6.23 3.35
C SER A 248 23.05 -5.07 3.93
N ASN A 249 22.34 -4.34 3.09
CA ASN A 249 21.56 -3.17 3.49
C ASN A 249 20.14 -3.54 3.93
N VAL A 250 19.72 -4.78 3.71
CA VAL A 250 18.34 -5.25 3.89
C VAL A 250 18.29 -6.71 4.38
N ASP A 251 19.27 -7.10 5.18
CA ASP A 251 19.45 -8.46 5.70
C ASP A 251 18.28 -8.91 6.59
N SER A 252 17.62 -7.98 7.29
CA SER A 252 16.46 -8.27 8.14
C SER A 252 15.13 -8.41 7.40
N LEU A 253 15.09 -8.26 6.06
CA LEU A 253 13.84 -8.36 5.32
C LEU A 253 13.22 -9.75 5.41
N VAL A 254 11.94 -9.78 5.78
CA VAL A 254 11.09 -10.98 5.78
C VAL A 254 10.11 -10.95 4.61
N THR A 255 9.64 -9.75 4.25
CA THR A 255 8.65 -9.53 3.18
C THR A 255 9.14 -8.47 2.21
N ALA A 256 9.04 -8.76 0.91
CA ALA A 256 9.27 -7.78 -0.15
C ALA A 256 8.09 -7.77 -1.13
N VAL A 257 7.60 -6.58 -1.45
CA VAL A 257 6.60 -6.35 -2.50
C VAL A 257 7.26 -5.52 -3.59
N LEU A 258 7.36 -6.06 -4.80
CA LEU A 258 7.91 -5.41 -5.98
C LEU A 258 6.78 -5.26 -7.01
N ASP A 259 5.96 -4.23 -6.88
CA ASP A 259 4.87 -3.91 -7.81
C ASP A 259 5.14 -2.56 -8.47
N LEU A 260 6.23 -2.53 -9.22
CA LEU A 260 6.79 -1.31 -9.79
C LEU A 260 7.01 -1.43 -11.29
N LYS A 261 7.19 -0.29 -11.95
CA LYS A 261 7.65 -0.16 -13.33
C LYS A 261 8.90 0.71 -13.34
N ILE A 262 10.04 0.17 -13.78
CA ILE A 262 11.28 0.95 -13.89
C ILE A 262 11.29 1.69 -15.22
N GLU A 263 11.31 3.02 -15.17
CA GLU A 263 11.41 3.88 -16.34
C GLU A 263 12.69 4.73 -16.29
N PHE A 264 13.19 5.07 -17.48
CA PHE A 264 14.30 6.00 -17.68
C PHE A 264 13.88 7.02 -18.73
N GLY A 265 14.33 8.27 -18.59
CA GLY A 265 14.13 9.32 -19.61
C GLY A 265 14.67 8.94 -20.99
N GLU A 266 14.34 9.73 -22.02
CA GLU A 266 14.64 9.41 -23.42
C GLU A 266 16.16 9.30 -23.73
N GLY A 267 16.60 8.15 -24.28
CA GLY A 267 17.96 7.94 -24.81
C GLY A 267 18.55 6.53 -24.56
N VAL A 268 18.72 5.73 -25.63
CA VAL A 268 19.31 4.35 -25.76
C VAL A 268 18.85 3.27 -24.77
N ILE A 269 18.17 2.26 -25.35
CA ILE A 269 17.47 1.08 -24.77
C ILE A 269 17.16 1.18 -23.26
N PRO A 270 16.20 2.04 -22.87
CA PRO A 270 15.67 2.10 -21.50
C PRO A 270 15.32 0.71 -20.92
N GLU A 271 14.90 -0.21 -21.79
CA GLU A 271 14.45 -1.56 -21.43
C GLU A 271 15.59 -2.45 -20.88
N GLU A 272 16.79 -2.48 -21.49
CA GLU A 272 17.90 -3.32 -20.99
C GLU A 272 18.41 -2.84 -19.62
N LYS A 273 18.44 -1.52 -19.42
CA LYS A 273 18.80 -0.93 -18.14
C LYS A 273 17.76 -1.31 -17.08
N ALA A 274 16.47 -1.23 -17.42
CA ALA A 274 15.39 -1.62 -16.53
C ALA A 274 15.47 -3.10 -16.13
N TYR A 275 15.74 -3.99 -17.08
CA TYR A 275 15.96 -5.42 -16.80
C TYR A 275 17.17 -5.65 -15.89
N SER A 276 18.27 -4.92 -16.09
CA SER A 276 19.46 -4.98 -15.23
C SER A 276 19.15 -4.54 -13.80
N CYS A 277 18.36 -3.48 -13.63
CA CYS A 277 17.89 -3.02 -12.33
C CYS A 277 17.01 -4.07 -11.65
N LEU A 278 16.03 -4.64 -12.36
CA LEU A 278 15.18 -5.69 -11.82
C LEU A 278 16.00 -6.93 -11.38
N LYS A 279 16.99 -7.36 -12.17
CA LYS A 279 17.90 -8.45 -11.77
C LYS A 279 18.57 -8.14 -10.44
N LYS A 280 19.14 -6.95 -10.27
CA LYS A 280 19.81 -6.54 -9.02
C LYS A 280 18.84 -6.53 -7.85
N LEU A 281 17.64 -6.00 -8.03
CA LEU A 281 16.59 -6.01 -7.01
C LEU A 281 16.23 -7.44 -6.60
N LEU A 282 15.98 -8.34 -7.54
CA LEU A 282 15.63 -9.73 -7.26
C LEU A 282 16.75 -10.48 -6.51
N HIS A 283 18.01 -10.22 -6.83
CA HIS A 283 19.15 -10.76 -6.07
C HIS A 283 19.19 -10.18 -4.65
N SER A 284 18.93 -8.88 -4.49
CA SER A 284 18.98 -8.22 -3.18
C SER A 284 17.91 -8.71 -2.21
N VAL A 285 16.77 -9.20 -2.72
CA VAL A 285 15.67 -9.74 -1.92
C VAL A 285 15.57 -11.26 -2.01
N ALA A 286 16.63 -11.97 -2.46
CA ALA A 286 16.61 -13.42 -2.66
C ALA A 286 16.36 -14.22 -1.36
N HIS A 287 16.75 -13.68 -0.21
CA HIS A 287 16.67 -14.32 1.11
C HIS A 287 15.33 -14.20 1.83
N VAL A 288 14.45 -13.30 1.38
CA VAL A 288 13.19 -13.01 2.10
C VAL A 288 12.26 -14.23 2.09
N GLU A 289 11.37 -14.35 3.07
CA GLU A 289 10.43 -15.48 3.18
C GLU A 289 9.19 -15.29 2.28
N ASN A 290 8.72 -14.04 2.18
CA ASN A 290 7.51 -13.66 1.45
C ASN A 290 7.84 -12.69 0.31
N LEU A 291 7.47 -13.04 -0.92
CA LEU A 291 7.62 -12.17 -2.09
C LEU A 291 6.29 -11.93 -2.77
N GLU A 292 6.06 -10.69 -3.17
CA GLU A 292 5.00 -10.30 -4.09
C GLU A 292 5.60 -9.60 -5.30
N LEU A 293 5.19 -10.01 -6.51
CA LEU A 293 5.64 -9.45 -7.77
C LEU A 293 4.46 -8.90 -8.56
N GLY A 294 4.59 -7.66 -8.99
CA GLY A 294 3.63 -6.98 -9.84
C GLY A 294 3.68 -7.38 -11.31
N PRO A 295 2.69 -6.92 -12.11
CA PRO A 295 2.55 -7.22 -13.52
C PRO A 295 3.82 -7.03 -14.35
N TRP A 296 4.47 -5.87 -14.22
CA TRP A 296 5.66 -5.51 -15.00
C TRP A 296 6.86 -6.38 -14.65
N CYS A 297 7.03 -6.75 -13.39
CA CYS A 297 8.11 -7.66 -12.98
C CYS A 297 7.95 -9.03 -13.64
N ILE A 298 6.73 -9.56 -13.73
CA ILE A 298 6.44 -10.87 -14.34
C ILE A 298 6.68 -10.84 -15.86
N GLU A 299 6.29 -9.76 -16.53
CA GLU A 299 6.59 -9.53 -17.95
C GLU A 299 8.11 -9.55 -18.18
N CYS A 300 8.86 -8.78 -17.40
CA CYS A 300 10.32 -8.71 -17.49
C CYS A 300 10.98 -10.06 -17.21
N LEU A 301 10.50 -10.80 -16.21
CA LEU A 301 10.99 -12.14 -15.88
C LEU A 301 10.86 -13.09 -17.06
N SER A 302 9.75 -13.03 -17.78
CA SER A 302 9.55 -13.88 -18.94
C SER A 302 10.53 -13.57 -20.07
N ILE A 303 10.73 -12.28 -20.37
CA ILE A 303 11.75 -11.82 -21.33
C ILE A 303 13.16 -12.27 -20.91
N LEU A 304 13.46 -12.17 -19.61
CA LEU A 304 14.76 -12.56 -19.07
C LEU A 304 15.01 -14.06 -19.16
N GLU A 305 14.02 -14.88 -18.83
CA GLU A 305 14.10 -16.34 -18.99
C GLU A 305 14.35 -16.72 -20.46
N LEU A 306 13.66 -16.05 -21.39
CA LEU A 306 13.83 -16.27 -22.83
C LEU A 306 15.22 -15.88 -23.35
N LYS A 307 15.87 -14.92 -22.67
CA LYS A 307 17.28 -14.54 -22.87
C LYS A 307 18.25 -15.48 -22.13
N GLY A 308 17.77 -16.53 -21.48
CA GLY A 308 18.57 -17.51 -20.76
C GLY A 308 19.04 -17.06 -19.38
N TRP A 309 18.46 -16.00 -18.81
CA TRP A 309 18.73 -15.62 -17.43
C TRP A 309 17.97 -16.51 -16.47
N LYS A 310 18.67 -17.02 -15.44
CA LYS A 310 18.05 -17.83 -14.39
C LYS A 310 17.88 -17.03 -13.12
N SER A 311 16.72 -17.14 -12.51
CA SER A 311 16.43 -16.53 -11.22
C SER A 311 17.35 -17.05 -10.12
N PRO A 312 17.81 -16.20 -9.17
CA PRO A 312 18.62 -16.65 -8.05
C PRO A 312 17.89 -17.71 -7.23
N PRO A 313 18.60 -18.74 -6.71
CA PRO A 313 18.01 -19.69 -5.76
C PRO A 313 17.47 -18.96 -4.55
N SER A 314 16.32 -19.42 -4.04
CA SER A 314 15.63 -18.76 -2.94
C SER A 314 15.00 -19.80 -2.00
N SER A 315 15.02 -19.50 -0.71
CA SER A 315 14.38 -20.28 0.36
C SER A 315 13.01 -19.70 0.76
N ARG A 316 12.35 -18.97 -0.16
CA ARG A 316 11.03 -18.37 0.06
C ARG A 316 9.98 -19.45 0.32
N LYS A 317 9.06 -19.18 1.25
CA LYS A 317 7.90 -20.03 1.54
C LYS A 317 6.60 -19.52 0.94
N PHE A 318 6.50 -18.22 0.70
CA PHE A 318 5.32 -17.58 0.13
C PHE A 318 5.68 -16.74 -1.10
N LEU A 319 4.92 -16.96 -2.18
CA LEU A 319 5.03 -16.19 -3.42
C LEU A 319 3.64 -15.74 -3.87
N LYS A 320 3.47 -14.43 -4.05
CA LYS A 320 2.31 -13.83 -4.69
C LYS A 320 2.71 -13.22 -6.03
N LEU A 321 1.94 -13.52 -7.07
CA LEU A 321 2.16 -13.05 -8.43
C LEU A 321 0.90 -12.32 -8.91
N ASP A 322 0.99 -11.01 -9.10
CA ASP A 322 -0.07 -10.21 -9.71
C ASP A 322 0.13 -10.20 -11.23
N ALA A 323 -0.40 -11.23 -11.89
CA ALA A 323 -0.15 -11.50 -13.31
C ALA A 323 -1.32 -11.03 -14.19
N ALA A 324 -1.04 -10.69 -15.45
CA ALA A 324 -2.07 -10.61 -16.48
C ALA A 324 -2.39 -12.00 -17.06
N LEU A 325 -1.54 -12.99 -16.75
CA LEU A 325 -1.61 -14.37 -17.24
C LEU A 325 -1.71 -14.43 -18.77
N GLU A 326 -1.08 -13.49 -19.47
CA GLU A 326 -0.94 -13.59 -20.93
C GLU A 326 0.00 -14.76 -21.27
N GLN A 327 -0.04 -15.26 -22.50
CA GLN A 327 0.79 -16.40 -22.93
C GLN A 327 2.29 -16.17 -22.70
N LEU A 328 2.68 -14.90 -22.71
CA LEU A 328 4.04 -14.44 -22.51
C LEU A 328 4.44 -14.29 -21.05
N ASP A 329 3.53 -14.40 -20.07
CA ASP A 329 3.84 -14.35 -18.64
C ASP A 329 4.30 -15.71 -18.08
N LEU A 330 3.90 -16.81 -18.75
CA LEU A 330 4.13 -18.16 -18.25
C LEU A 330 5.62 -18.53 -18.08
N PRO A 331 6.54 -18.17 -19.01
CA PRO A 331 7.96 -18.49 -18.82
C PRO A 331 8.55 -17.88 -17.55
N GLY A 332 8.20 -16.61 -17.25
CA GLY A 332 8.69 -15.93 -16.05
C GLY A 332 8.12 -16.53 -14.77
N VAL A 333 6.82 -16.85 -14.76
CA VAL A 333 6.18 -17.56 -13.64
C VAL A 333 6.87 -18.90 -13.40
N CYS A 334 7.04 -19.72 -14.43
CA CYS A 334 7.67 -21.03 -14.31
C CYS A 334 9.11 -20.92 -13.82
N SER A 335 9.93 -20.05 -14.43
CA SER A 335 11.34 -19.82 -14.03
C SER A 335 11.48 -19.56 -12.53
N PHE A 336 10.63 -18.71 -11.98
CA PHE A 336 10.67 -18.34 -10.58
C PHE A 336 10.17 -19.44 -9.64
N LEU A 337 9.22 -20.26 -10.09
CA LEU A 337 8.81 -21.47 -9.37
C LEU A 337 9.96 -22.50 -9.32
N GLN A 338 10.78 -22.59 -10.38
CA GLN A 338 11.94 -23.50 -10.38
C GLN A 338 13.06 -23.05 -9.42
N SER A 339 13.22 -21.74 -9.24
CA SER A 339 14.24 -21.20 -8.34
C SER A 339 13.81 -21.19 -6.86
N SER A 340 12.54 -21.48 -6.57
CA SER A 340 11.92 -21.43 -5.24
C SER A 340 11.53 -22.83 -4.76
N LEU A 341 12.52 -23.67 -4.45
CA LEU A 341 12.29 -25.08 -4.12
C LEU A 341 11.54 -25.28 -2.80
N ASP A 342 11.72 -24.37 -1.83
CA ASP A 342 11.11 -24.40 -0.50
C ASP A 342 9.70 -23.79 -0.45
N LEU A 343 9.11 -23.45 -1.60
CA LEU A 343 7.84 -22.75 -1.68
C LEU A 343 6.70 -23.59 -1.12
N GLU A 344 5.99 -23.07 -0.10
CA GLU A 344 4.85 -23.75 0.53
C GLU A 344 3.50 -23.21 0.03
N THR A 345 3.44 -21.92 -0.29
CA THR A 345 2.20 -21.24 -0.72
C THR A 345 2.45 -20.38 -1.96
N LEU A 346 1.66 -20.63 -3.00
CA LEU A 346 1.61 -19.84 -4.22
C LEU A 346 0.26 -19.13 -4.35
N VAL A 347 0.27 -17.80 -4.49
CA VAL A 347 -0.91 -17.00 -4.81
C VAL A 347 -0.71 -16.36 -6.18
N ILE A 348 -1.68 -16.51 -7.07
CA ILE A 348 -1.69 -15.83 -8.36
C ILE A 348 -2.96 -14.99 -8.42
N ASP A 349 -2.82 -13.67 -8.45
CA ASP A 349 -3.92 -12.74 -8.64
C ASP A 349 -3.92 -12.32 -10.12
N TRP A 350 -4.98 -12.70 -10.85
CA TRP A 350 -5.09 -12.41 -12.26
C TRP A 350 -6.00 -11.23 -12.55
N TYR A 351 -5.40 -10.11 -12.94
CA TYR A 351 -6.12 -8.93 -13.38
C TYR A 351 -6.21 -8.90 -14.91
N ASN A 352 -7.42 -8.81 -15.47
CA ASN A 352 -7.66 -8.55 -16.89
C ASN A 352 -7.39 -7.07 -17.23
N GLN A 353 -6.18 -6.59 -16.94
CA GLN A 353 -5.74 -5.27 -17.38
C GLN A 353 -5.21 -5.39 -18.81
N LYS A 354 -5.99 -4.88 -19.78
CA LYS A 354 -5.52 -4.69 -21.15
C LYS A 354 -4.39 -3.66 -21.15
N GLY A 355 -3.21 -4.05 -21.64
CA GLY A 355 -2.15 -3.11 -22.03
C GLY A 355 -0.79 -3.46 -21.46
N ARG A 356 -0.09 -4.38 -22.13
CA ARG A 356 1.36 -4.52 -21.99
C ARG A 356 2.02 -4.28 -23.35
N TYR A 357 2.74 -3.18 -23.47
CA TYR A 357 3.26 -2.67 -24.74
C TYR A 357 4.68 -3.16 -25.08
N HIS A 358 5.39 -3.80 -24.13
CA HIS A 358 6.79 -4.22 -24.34
C HIS A 358 6.90 -5.62 -24.97
N LEU A 359 6.05 -6.57 -24.55
CA LEU A 359 6.01 -7.91 -25.14
C LEU A 359 5.61 -7.95 -26.62
N LEU A 360 4.78 -7.01 -27.09
CA LEU A 360 4.39 -6.88 -28.51
C LEU A 360 5.56 -6.52 -29.44
N LYS A 361 6.71 -6.05 -28.89
CA LYS A 361 7.91 -5.72 -29.67
C LYS A 361 8.84 -6.92 -29.90
N TYR A 362 8.64 -8.03 -29.20
CA TYR A 362 9.45 -9.24 -29.40
C TYR A 362 8.89 -10.07 -30.57
N PRO A 363 9.71 -10.40 -31.59
CA PRO A 363 9.19 -11.08 -32.77
C PRO A 363 8.93 -12.57 -32.47
N ASN A 364 7.78 -13.05 -32.92
CA ASN A 364 7.28 -14.43 -32.95
C ASN A 364 6.74 -15.03 -31.63
N GLU A 365 5.47 -14.72 -31.33
CA GLU A 365 4.61 -15.56 -30.47
C GLU A 365 4.74 -17.06 -30.79
N ASP A 366 4.90 -17.45 -32.07
CA ASP A 366 5.05 -18.84 -32.49
C ASP A 366 6.38 -19.50 -32.07
N GLU A 367 7.49 -18.74 -32.01
CA GLU A 367 8.76 -19.27 -31.52
C GLU A 367 8.73 -19.38 -29.98
N LEU A 368 8.05 -18.43 -29.33
CA LEU A 368 7.79 -18.41 -27.90
C LEU A 368 6.92 -19.58 -27.45
N ASN A 369 5.88 -19.89 -28.23
CA ASN A 369 5.00 -21.03 -28.02
C ASN A 369 5.75 -22.35 -28.17
N ARG A 370 6.56 -22.48 -29.22
CA ARG A 370 7.43 -23.66 -29.38
C ARG A 370 8.44 -23.79 -28.25
N ARG A 371 9.04 -22.70 -27.77
CA ARG A 371 9.96 -22.73 -26.62
C ARG A 371 9.25 -23.13 -25.34
N PHE A 372 8.02 -22.66 -25.10
CA PHE A 372 7.24 -23.06 -23.93
C PHE A 372 6.86 -24.55 -23.96
N GLU A 373 6.37 -25.06 -25.09
CA GLU A 373 6.02 -26.47 -25.24
C GLU A 373 7.25 -27.40 -25.18
N THR A 374 8.42 -26.91 -25.58
CA THR A 374 9.69 -27.67 -25.53
C THR A 374 10.46 -27.50 -24.22
N HIS A 375 10.21 -26.44 -23.45
CA HIS A 375 10.74 -26.26 -22.10
C HIS A 375 10.02 -27.24 -21.18
N ASN A 376 10.58 -28.45 -21.09
CA ASN A 376 10.27 -29.40 -20.04
C ASN A 376 10.67 -28.77 -18.69
N PHE A 377 9.74 -28.07 -18.05
CA PHE A 377 9.89 -27.56 -16.69
C PHE A 377 9.89 -28.74 -15.69
N ASN A 378 10.94 -29.55 -15.72
CA ASN A 378 11.02 -30.86 -15.05
C ASN A 378 11.24 -30.81 -13.53
N SER A 379 11.25 -29.64 -12.91
CA SER A 379 11.38 -29.52 -11.46
C SER A 379 10.09 -29.92 -10.75
N SER A 380 10.23 -30.73 -9.70
CA SER A 380 9.13 -31.07 -8.80
C SER A 380 8.99 -29.97 -7.76
N LEU A 381 7.76 -29.51 -7.50
CA LEU A 381 7.44 -28.54 -6.46
C LEU A 381 7.24 -29.31 -5.15
N LEU A 382 8.36 -29.69 -4.53
CA LEU A 382 8.43 -30.67 -3.45
C LEU A 382 7.75 -30.23 -2.15
N HIS A 383 7.63 -28.93 -1.92
CA HIS A 383 7.12 -28.35 -0.68
C HIS A 383 5.80 -27.59 -0.84
N LEU A 384 5.26 -27.50 -2.05
CA LEU A 384 4.09 -26.68 -2.36
C LEU A 384 2.80 -27.35 -1.84
N LYS A 385 2.27 -26.81 -0.74
CA LYS A 385 1.06 -27.31 -0.04
C LYS A 385 -0.20 -26.59 -0.47
N THR A 386 -0.11 -25.28 -0.71
CA THR A 386 -1.27 -24.43 -1.02
C THR A 386 -1.05 -23.65 -2.31
N ILE A 387 -2.02 -23.72 -3.21
CA ILE A 387 -2.11 -22.89 -4.40
C ILE A 387 -3.42 -22.14 -4.36
N LYS A 388 -3.39 -20.83 -4.60
CA LYS A 388 -4.58 -20.00 -4.74
C LYS A 388 -4.48 -19.16 -6.00
N ILE A 389 -5.44 -19.32 -6.91
CA ILE A 389 -5.55 -18.48 -8.10
C ILE A 389 -6.83 -17.66 -7.98
N ASN A 390 -6.70 -16.33 -7.97
CA ASN A 390 -7.82 -15.40 -7.97
C ASN A 390 -8.04 -14.87 -9.40
N PHE A 391 -9.27 -14.92 -9.87
CA PHE A 391 -9.68 -14.56 -11.23
C PHE A 391 -10.53 -13.29 -11.23
N TYR A 392 -10.18 -12.31 -12.07
CA TYR A 392 -11.01 -11.14 -12.32
C TYR A 392 -11.46 -11.11 -13.79
N GLY A 393 -12.56 -11.80 -14.11
CA GLY A 393 -13.11 -11.87 -15.48
C GLY A 393 -13.53 -13.28 -15.90
N PRO A 394 -13.87 -13.50 -17.19
CA PRO A 394 -14.10 -14.84 -17.73
C PRO A 394 -12.78 -15.65 -17.81
N LEU A 395 -12.87 -16.95 -17.53
CA LEU A 395 -11.76 -17.92 -17.54
C LEU A 395 -11.42 -18.41 -18.95
N SER A 396 -12.43 -18.64 -19.80
CA SER A 396 -12.24 -19.21 -21.15
C SER A 396 -11.51 -18.31 -22.13
N GLU A 397 -11.47 -17.01 -21.88
CA GLU A 397 -10.77 -16.07 -22.75
C GLU A 397 -9.25 -16.24 -22.69
N ASN A 398 -8.73 -16.92 -21.66
CA ASN A 398 -7.29 -17.04 -21.45
C ASN A 398 -6.77 -18.46 -21.70
N ARG A 399 -6.06 -18.63 -22.83
CA ARG A 399 -5.46 -19.90 -23.26
C ARG A 399 -4.32 -20.38 -22.37
N SER A 400 -3.78 -19.52 -21.50
CA SER A 400 -2.59 -19.78 -20.69
C SER A 400 -2.90 -20.33 -19.31
N VAL A 401 -4.15 -20.19 -18.85
CA VAL A 401 -4.59 -20.69 -17.55
C VAL A 401 -4.58 -22.22 -17.50
N GLN A 402 -5.12 -22.89 -18.53
CA GLN A 402 -5.19 -24.36 -18.53
C GLN A 402 -3.79 -25.01 -18.50
N PRO A 403 -2.80 -24.60 -19.33
CA PRO A 403 -1.43 -25.10 -19.22
C PRO A 403 -0.82 -24.92 -17.83
N LEU A 404 -1.02 -23.75 -17.21
CA LEU A 404 -0.49 -23.44 -15.88
C LEU A 404 -1.10 -24.32 -14.79
N VAL A 405 -2.43 -24.45 -14.76
CA VAL A 405 -3.12 -25.31 -13.78
C VAL A 405 -2.69 -26.77 -13.95
N LYS A 406 -2.62 -27.25 -15.18
CA LYS A 406 -2.15 -28.61 -15.50
C LYS A 406 -0.71 -28.83 -15.05
N TYR A 407 0.17 -27.86 -15.29
CA TYR A 407 1.55 -27.89 -14.83
C TYR A 407 1.63 -27.97 -13.30
N LEU A 408 0.95 -27.07 -12.60
CA LEU A 408 0.96 -27.01 -11.13
C LEU A 408 0.45 -28.31 -10.51
N LEU A 409 -0.67 -28.87 -11.00
CA LEU A 409 -1.22 -30.14 -10.50
C LEU A 409 -0.32 -31.34 -10.77
N LYS A 410 0.41 -31.33 -11.89
CA LYS A 410 1.36 -32.39 -12.25
C LYS A 410 2.67 -32.31 -11.48
N HIS A 411 3.11 -31.13 -11.05
CA HIS A 411 4.44 -30.96 -10.44
C HIS A 411 4.40 -30.76 -8.91
N ALA A 412 3.25 -30.39 -8.32
CA ALA A 412 3.08 -30.26 -6.87
C ALA A 412 2.72 -31.60 -6.21
N ILE A 413 3.74 -32.30 -5.68
CA ILE A 413 3.62 -33.66 -5.16
C ILE A 413 3.00 -33.74 -3.75
N VAL A 414 3.11 -32.68 -2.95
CA VAL A 414 2.59 -32.59 -1.57
C VAL A 414 1.40 -31.63 -1.46
N LEU A 415 0.77 -31.28 -2.59
CA LEU A 415 -0.32 -30.33 -2.63
C LEU A 415 -1.52 -30.79 -1.79
N GLU A 416 -1.96 -29.95 -0.85
CA GLU A 416 -3.11 -30.22 0.03
C GLU A 416 -4.34 -29.47 -0.49
N LYS A 417 -4.15 -28.21 -0.90
CA LYS A 417 -5.25 -27.32 -1.25
C LYS A 417 -4.93 -26.50 -2.50
N PHE A 418 -5.80 -26.61 -3.50
CA PHE A 418 -5.83 -25.78 -4.69
C PHE A 418 -7.12 -24.97 -4.68
N VAL A 419 -7.03 -23.66 -4.48
CA VAL A 419 -8.19 -22.76 -4.47
C VAL A 419 -8.25 -21.98 -5.78
N ILE A 420 -9.40 -22.02 -6.44
CA ILE A 420 -9.73 -21.20 -7.59
C ILE A 420 -10.84 -20.25 -7.17
N ALA A 421 -10.51 -18.97 -7.03
CA ALA A 421 -11.44 -17.95 -6.54
C ALA A 421 -11.86 -17.03 -7.67
N ALA A 422 -13.15 -17.00 -8.00
CA ALA A 422 -13.74 -16.01 -8.88
C ALA A 422 -13.97 -14.70 -8.09
N ARG A 423 -13.49 -13.57 -8.59
CA ARG A 423 -13.80 -12.24 -8.06
C ARG A 423 -14.61 -11.48 -9.10
N TYR A 424 -15.93 -11.60 -9.02
CA TYR A 424 -16.86 -10.88 -9.90
C TYR A 424 -17.52 -9.67 -9.20
N ARG A 425 -17.79 -8.61 -9.97
CA ARG A 425 -18.79 -7.59 -9.61
C ARG A 425 -20.12 -8.00 -10.24
N GLY A 426 -20.95 -8.73 -9.51
CA GLY A 426 -22.24 -9.24 -10.02
C GLY A 426 -22.88 -10.27 -9.08
N SER A 427 -24.05 -10.79 -9.44
CA SER A 427 -24.78 -11.80 -8.66
C SER A 427 -24.84 -13.18 -9.32
N GLU A 428 -24.36 -13.32 -10.57
CA GLU A 428 -24.40 -14.58 -11.32
C GLU A 428 -22.99 -15.10 -11.62
N VAL A 429 -22.72 -16.34 -11.21
CA VAL A 429 -21.54 -17.11 -11.59
C VAL A 429 -21.65 -17.44 -13.08
N SER A 430 -20.70 -16.98 -13.89
CA SER A 430 -20.69 -17.29 -15.34
C SER A 430 -20.60 -18.80 -15.55
N ARG A 431 -21.39 -19.34 -16.51
CA ARG A 431 -21.34 -20.77 -16.94
C ARG A 431 -19.93 -21.22 -17.31
N ASP A 432 -19.09 -20.27 -17.69
CA ASP A 432 -17.68 -20.46 -17.99
C ASP A 432 -16.90 -21.13 -16.84
N TYR A 433 -17.18 -20.72 -15.60
CA TYR A 433 -16.52 -21.28 -14.41
C TYR A 433 -16.91 -22.73 -14.15
N VAL A 434 -18.17 -23.09 -14.44
CA VAL A 434 -18.68 -24.47 -14.25
C VAL A 434 -18.03 -25.43 -15.26
N ASN A 435 -17.88 -24.99 -16.50
CA ASN A 435 -17.21 -25.79 -17.54
C ASN A 435 -15.73 -26.01 -17.20
N MET A 436 -15.03 -24.94 -16.78
CA MET A 436 -13.62 -25.01 -16.39
C MET A 436 -13.41 -25.81 -15.10
N GLU A 437 -14.37 -25.80 -14.18
CA GLU A 437 -14.33 -26.65 -12.98
C GLU A 437 -14.30 -28.13 -13.35
N GLN A 438 -15.20 -28.58 -14.23
CA GLN A 438 -15.21 -29.98 -14.68
C GLN A 438 -13.91 -30.37 -15.37
N GLU A 439 -13.35 -29.47 -16.19
CA GLU A 439 -12.09 -29.70 -16.88
C GLU A 439 -10.91 -29.78 -15.90
N PHE A 440 -10.78 -28.84 -14.96
CA PHE A 440 -9.68 -28.85 -13.98
C PHE A 440 -9.76 -30.05 -13.03
N LEU A 441 -10.97 -30.49 -12.68
CA LEU A 441 -11.15 -31.71 -11.89
C LEU A 441 -10.67 -32.95 -12.62
N SER A 442 -10.70 -32.96 -13.97
CA SER A 442 -10.25 -34.06 -14.82
C SER A 442 -8.73 -34.18 -14.98
N PHE A 443 -7.98 -33.13 -14.62
CA PHE A 443 -6.52 -33.14 -14.79
C PHE A 443 -5.83 -34.12 -13.83
N PRO A 444 -4.77 -34.81 -14.29
CA PRO A 444 -4.00 -35.71 -13.44
C PRO A 444 -3.30 -34.92 -12.34
N ARG A 445 -3.28 -35.50 -11.13
CA ARG A 445 -2.70 -34.89 -9.93
C ARG A 445 -1.57 -35.77 -9.44
N SER A 446 -0.43 -35.16 -9.13
CA SER A 446 0.69 -35.88 -8.52
C SER A 446 0.50 -36.05 -7.01
N SER A 447 -0.22 -35.14 -6.36
CA SER A 447 -0.64 -35.31 -4.97
C SER A 447 -1.98 -36.07 -4.89
N PRO A 448 -2.05 -37.21 -4.17
CA PRO A 448 -3.29 -37.94 -3.95
C PRO A 448 -4.24 -37.22 -2.96
N HIS A 449 -3.73 -36.26 -2.19
CA HIS A 449 -4.49 -35.54 -1.16
C HIS A 449 -4.95 -34.14 -1.62
N ALA A 450 -4.63 -33.74 -2.85
CA ALA A 450 -4.98 -32.42 -3.35
C ALA A 450 -6.50 -32.23 -3.48
N SER A 451 -7.03 -31.32 -2.67
CA SER A 451 -8.40 -30.81 -2.78
C SER A 451 -8.44 -29.61 -3.72
N ILE A 452 -9.28 -29.66 -4.76
CA ILE A 452 -9.56 -28.51 -5.64
C ILE A 452 -10.85 -27.87 -5.15
N VAL A 453 -10.79 -26.60 -4.75
CA VAL A 453 -11.90 -25.84 -4.18
C VAL A 453 -12.18 -24.62 -5.04
N PHE A 454 -13.41 -24.52 -5.52
CA PHE A 454 -13.89 -23.32 -6.21
C PHE A 454 -14.59 -22.40 -5.20
N SER A 455 -14.16 -21.15 -5.16
CA SER A 455 -14.80 -20.09 -4.39
C SER A 455 -15.41 -19.12 -5.38
N TYR A 456 -16.72 -18.95 -5.30
CA TYR A 456 -17.44 -17.91 -6.04
C TYR A 456 -17.70 -16.72 -5.13
#